data_AF-U2D5Y2-F1
#
_entry.id   AF-U2D5Y2-F1
#
_cell.length_a   1.000
_cell.length_b   1.000
_cell.length_c   1.000
_cell.angle_alpha   90.00
_cell.angle_beta   90.00
_cell.angle_gamma   90.00
#
_symmetry.space_group_name_H-M   'P 1'
#
loop_
_entity.id
_entity.type
_entity.pdbx_description
1 polymer ?
#
loop_
_entity_poly.entity_id
_entity_poly.type
_entity_poly.pdbx_seq_one_letter_code
_entity_poly.pdbx_strand_id
1 'polypeptide(L)'
;MKMIRIEAVAQNGIPTKHEPFILTDKENEYYWDNLKEEITSLETYEDLDECKKQQQIVNLFWNATVCYIQAKTFGAFSQGKIAFVAYDTYGDFPIWVIAADNTSYSGNLYYRCFDATDMKHRDKFAWALRKKEN
;
A
#
# COMPACT_ATOMS: atom_id res chain seq x y z
N MET A 1 -3.21 16.97 -12.66
CA MET A 1 -3.56 16.23 -11.42
C MET A 1 -2.28 15.66 -10.85
N LYS A 2 -1.86 16.13 -9.67
CA LYS A 2 -0.67 15.59 -9.01
C LYS A 2 -1.09 14.31 -8.30
N MET A 3 -0.55 13.19 -8.73
CA MET A 3 -0.93 11.87 -8.23
C MET A 3 -0.14 11.57 -6.96
N ILE A 4 -0.84 11.16 -5.91
CA ILE A 4 -0.26 10.57 -4.70
C ILE A 4 0.55 9.35 -5.14
N ARG A 5 1.79 9.24 -4.69
CA ARG A 5 2.61 8.07 -4.97
C ARG A 5 2.26 6.99 -3.96
N ILE A 6 1.77 5.84 -4.42
CA ILE A 6 1.40 4.73 -3.52
C ILE A 6 2.39 3.58 -3.69
N GLU A 7 3.06 3.24 -2.61
CA GLU A 7 4.07 2.19 -2.56
C GLU A 7 3.54 0.97 -1.81
N ALA A 8 3.64 -0.20 -2.44
CA ALA A 8 3.42 -1.47 -1.77
C ALA A 8 4.77 -2.02 -1.27
N VAL A 9 4.80 -2.40 0.01
CA VAL A 9 5.96 -2.97 0.70
C VAL A 9 5.54 -4.21 1.46
N ALA A 10 6.23 -5.32 1.26
CA ALA A 10 6.06 -6.54 2.04
C ALA A 10 6.90 -6.47 3.32
N GLN A 11 6.36 -6.97 4.43
CA GLN A 11 7.10 -7.01 5.70
C GLN A 11 8.29 -7.95 5.63
N ASN A 12 8.12 -9.06 4.92
CA ASN A 12 9.17 -10.02 4.61
C ASN A 12 9.06 -10.38 3.13
N GLY A 13 10.17 -10.32 2.39
CA GLY A 13 10.21 -10.62 0.96
C GLY A 13 10.10 -9.38 0.08
N ILE A 14 9.53 -9.56 -1.11
CA ILE A 14 9.37 -8.51 -2.12
C ILE A 14 7.89 -8.08 -2.20
N PRO A 15 7.59 -6.80 -2.50
CA PRO A 15 8.53 -5.69 -2.69
C PRO A 15 9.14 -5.25 -1.36
N THR A 16 10.38 -4.73 -1.37
CA THR A 16 11.03 -4.25 -0.13
C THR A 16 10.83 -2.74 0.02
N LYS A 17 11.09 -2.17 1.19
CA LYS A 17 11.04 -0.70 1.36
C LYS A 17 12.10 0.06 0.54
N HIS A 18 13.16 -0.63 0.10
CA HIS A 18 14.24 -0.05 -0.73
C HIS A 18 13.94 -0.22 -2.22
N GLU A 19 13.16 -1.23 -2.57
CA GLU A 19 12.65 -1.50 -3.92
C GLU A 19 11.13 -1.77 -3.83
N PRO A 20 10.33 -0.72 -3.59
CA PRO A 20 8.89 -0.88 -3.44
C PRO A 20 8.22 -1.07 -4.80
N PHE A 21 7.04 -1.71 -4.80
CA PHE A 21 6.18 -1.73 -5.98
C PHE A 21 5.31 -0.48 -6.00
N ILE A 22 5.43 0.32 -7.05
CA ILE A 22 4.76 1.62 -7.13
C ILE A 22 3.46 1.42 -7.90
N LEU A 23 2.35 1.38 -7.17
CA LEU A 23 1.02 1.07 -7.70
C LEU A 23 0.54 2.11 -8.71
N THR A 24 0.94 3.35 -8.51
CA THR A 24 0.53 4.51 -9.30
C THR A 24 1.45 4.80 -10.48
N ASP A 25 2.48 3.99 -10.72
CA ASP A 25 3.33 4.14 -11.90
C ASP A 25 2.54 3.84 -13.18
N LYS A 26 2.90 4.51 -14.27
CA LYS A 26 2.23 4.39 -15.58
C LYS A 26 2.13 2.94 -16.07
N GLU A 27 3.13 2.13 -15.78
CA GLU A 27 3.17 0.71 -16.15
C GLU A 27 2.08 -0.12 -15.43
N ASN A 28 1.53 0.39 -14.34
CA ASN A 28 0.54 -0.25 -13.47
C ASN A 28 -0.83 0.43 -13.51
N GLU A 29 -1.02 1.47 -14.34
CA GLU A 29 -2.22 2.31 -14.41
C GLU A 29 -3.51 1.50 -14.63
N TYR A 30 -3.41 0.45 -15.45
CA TYR A 30 -4.53 -0.46 -15.75
C TYR A 30 -5.08 -1.19 -14.52
N TYR A 31 -4.30 -1.33 -13.45
CA TYR A 31 -4.77 -2.00 -12.24
C TYR A 31 -5.81 -1.18 -11.48
N TRP A 32 -5.94 0.12 -11.74
CA TRP A 32 -6.72 0.99 -10.87
C TRP A 32 -7.60 2.04 -11.57
N ASP A 33 -7.73 1.97 -12.90
CA ASP A 33 -8.56 2.91 -13.69
C ASP A 33 -10.00 3.08 -13.17
N ASN A 34 -10.66 2.02 -12.69
CA ASN A 34 -12.04 2.11 -12.17
C ASN A 34 -12.16 2.79 -10.78
N LEU A 35 -11.07 2.86 -10.03
CA LEU A 35 -11.00 3.49 -8.70
C LEU A 35 -10.05 4.69 -8.69
N LYS A 36 -9.62 5.14 -9.86
CA LYS A 36 -8.59 6.16 -10.05
C LYS A 36 -8.93 7.47 -9.37
N GLU A 37 -10.09 8.02 -9.68
CA GLU A 37 -10.54 9.26 -9.07
C GLU A 37 -10.61 9.15 -7.54
N GLU A 38 -11.21 8.06 -7.05
CA GLU A 38 -11.32 7.78 -5.61
C GLU A 38 -9.94 7.74 -4.95
N ILE A 39 -9.02 6.92 -5.46
CA ILE A 39 -7.67 6.75 -4.92
C ILE A 39 -6.89 8.06 -4.95
N THR A 40 -6.97 8.81 -6.05
CA THR A 40 -6.27 10.10 -6.16
C THR A 40 -6.83 11.19 -5.26
N SER A 41 -8.06 11.04 -4.77
CA SER A 41 -8.68 11.99 -3.84
C SER A 41 -8.31 11.74 -2.38
N LEU A 42 -7.66 10.63 -2.06
CA LEU A 42 -7.26 10.27 -0.69
C LEU A 42 -5.98 11.00 -0.27
N GLU A 43 -6.02 12.33 -0.18
CA GLU A 43 -4.83 13.16 0.07
C GLU A 43 -4.39 13.21 1.54
N THR A 44 -5.24 12.75 2.46
CA THR A 44 -4.99 12.73 3.91
C THR A 44 -5.40 11.39 4.52
N TYR A 45 -5.02 11.17 5.79
CA TYR A 45 -5.50 10.01 6.53
C TYR A 45 -7.02 10.07 6.74
N GLU A 46 -7.56 11.26 7.00
CA GLU A 46 -9.00 11.50 7.19
C GLU A 46 -9.78 11.14 5.93
N ASP A 47 -9.30 11.52 4.74
CA ASP A 47 -9.92 11.12 3.47
C ASP A 47 -9.97 9.60 3.33
N LEU A 48 -8.87 8.92 3.69
CA LEU A 48 -8.81 7.47 3.69
C LEU A 48 -9.80 6.89 4.71
N ASP A 49 -9.85 7.39 5.94
CA ASP A 49 -10.68 6.88 7.04
C ASP A 49 -12.18 7.01 6.73
N GLU A 50 -12.58 8.11 6.09
CA GLU A 50 -13.97 8.38 5.68
C GLU A 50 -14.37 7.69 4.35
N CYS A 51 -13.41 7.14 3.60
CA CYS A 51 -13.65 6.51 2.31
C CYS A 51 -14.53 5.24 2.44
N LYS A 52 -15.73 5.29 1.84
CA LYS A 52 -16.66 4.15 1.83
C LYS A 52 -16.18 2.96 0.99
N LYS A 53 -15.17 3.15 0.14
CA LYS A 53 -14.63 2.12 -0.77
C LYS A 53 -13.30 1.54 -0.29
N GLN A 54 -12.87 1.78 0.94
CA GLN A 54 -11.62 1.24 1.52
C GLN A 54 -11.38 -0.23 1.16
N GLN A 55 -12.33 -1.13 1.42
CA GLN A 55 -12.18 -2.55 1.11
C GLN A 55 -11.91 -2.82 -0.37
N GLN A 56 -12.57 -2.10 -1.28
CA GLN A 56 -12.37 -2.26 -2.72
C GLN A 56 -10.96 -1.80 -3.12
N ILE A 57 -10.50 -0.68 -2.56
CA ILE A 57 -9.15 -0.14 -2.76
C ILE A 57 -8.10 -1.12 -2.23
N VAL A 58 -8.27 -1.65 -1.02
CA VAL A 58 -7.35 -2.62 -0.42
C VAL A 58 -7.26 -3.89 -1.26
N ASN A 59 -8.39 -4.43 -1.71
CA ASN A 59 -8.41 -5.61 -2.58
C ASN A 59 -7.68 -5.35 -3.91
N LEU A 60 -7.85 -4.16 -4.47
CA LEU A 60 -7.19 -3.74 -5.69
C LEU A 60 -5.67 -3.72 -5.51
N PHE A 61 -5.19 -3.00 -4.49
CA PHE A 61 -3.77 -2.87 -4.19
C PHE A 61 -3.14 -4.23 -3.87
N TRP A 62 -3.85 -5.05 -3.10
CA TRP A 62 -3.43 -6.41 -2.80
C TRP A 62 -3.26 -7.25 -4.05
N ASN A 63 -4.28 -7.31 -4.92
CA ASN A 63 -4.22 -8.11 -6.14
C ASN A 63 -3.12 -7.63 -7.10
N ALA A 64 -2.98 -6.33 -7.29
CA ALA A 64 -1.91 -5.75 -8.11
C ALA A 64 -0.53 -6.15 -7.58
N THR A 65 -0.34 -6.06 -6.25
CA THR A 65 0.93 -6.41 -5.61
C THR A 65 1.20 -7.91 -5.68
N VAL A 66 0.20 -8.77 -5.47
CA VAL A 66 0.36 -10.23 -5.60
C VAL A 66 0.76 -10.61 -7.02
N CYS A 67 0.12 -10.03 -8.05
CA CYS A 67 0.50 -10.25 -9.45
C CYS A 67 1.97 -9.86 -9.70
N TYR A 68 2.39 -8.69 -9.19
CA TYR A 68 3.78 -8.25 -9.27
C TYR A 68 4.74 -9.26 -8.61
N ILE A 69 4.41 -9.73 -7.41
CA ILE A 69 5.26 -10.69 -6.69
C ILE A 69 5.36 -12.00 -7.48
N GLN A 70 4.23 -12.55 -7.93
CA GLN A 70 4.21 -13.79 -8.72
C GLN A 70 5.04 -13.67 -10.00
N ALA A 71 5.00 -12.53 -10.69
CA ALA A 71 5.84 -12.28 -11.86
C ALA A 71 7.34 -12.29 -11.52
N LYS A 72 7.72 -11.73 -10.37
CA LYS A 72 9.11 -11.64 -9.90
C LYS A 72 9.66 -12.94 -9.31
N THR A 73 8.80 -13.76 -8.71
CA THR A 73 9.20 -15.02 -8.05
C THR A 73 8.89 -16.27 -8.86
N PHE A 74 8.52 -16.12 -10.13
CA PHE A 74 8.13 -17.24 -11.01
C PHE A 74 6.97 -18.07 -10.41
N GLY A 75 5.98 -17.39 -9.82
CA GLY A 75 4.74 -17.99 -9.30
C GLY A 75 4.77 -18.34 -7.81
N ALA A 76 5.90 -18.17 -7.11
CA ALA A 76 5.96 -18.41 -5.68
C ALA A 76 5.40 -17.22 -4.87
N PHE A 77 4.22 -17.37 -4.29
CA PHE A 77 3.70 -16.42 -3.30
C PHE A 77 3.13 -17.17 -2.11
N SER A 78 3.66 -16.87 -0.93
CA SER A 78 3.16 -17.36 0.36
C SER A 78 2.53 -16.22 1.13
N GLN A 79 1.60 -16.55 2.03
CA GLN A 79 0.95 -15.62 2.96
C GLN A 79 1.91 -14.57 3.55
N GLY A 80 1.42 -13.36 3.77
CA GLY A 80 2.26 -12.28 4.27
C GLY A 80 1.51 -11.01 4.63
N LYS A 81 2.27 -10.07 5.17
CA LYS A 81 1.84 -8.71 5.48
C LYS A 81 2.39 -7.75 4.42
N ILE A 82 1.51 -6.94 3.85
CA ILE A 82 1.84 -5.92 2.86
C ILE A 82 1.28 -4.59 3.36
N ALA A 83 2.08 -3.53 3.28
CA ALA A 83 1.67 -2.19 3.57
C ALA A 83 1.60 -1.39 2.28
N PHE A 84 0.53 -0.62 2.12
CA PHE A 84 0.36 0.37 1.07
C PHE A 84 0.56 1.74 1.69
N VAL A 85 1.62 2.42 1.30
CA VAL A 85 2.03 3.72 1.84
C VAL A 85 1.78 4.78 0.79
N ALA A 86 0.90 5.73 1.09
CA ALA A 86 0.77 6.93 0.29
C ALA A 86 1.82 7.94 0.70
N TYR A 87 2.47 8.54 -0.29
CA TYR A 87 3.37 9.66 -0.14
C TYR A 87 2.79 10.89 -0.82
N ASP A 88 3.22 12.05 -0.32
CA ASP A 88 2.95 13.33 -0.94
C ASP A 88 3.46 13.41 -2.39
N THR A 89 3.13 14.52 -3.06
CA THR A 89 3.41 14.69 -4.49
C THR A 89 4.91 14.71 -4.83
N TYR A 90 5.78 14.86 -3.83
CA TYR A 90 7.23 14.83 -3.97
C TYR A 90 7.80 13.44 -3.66
N GLY A 91 7.02 12.55 -3.05
CA GLY A 91 7.45 11.21 -2.66
C GLY A 91 8.27 11.19 -1.37
N ASP A 92 8.30 12.31 -0.65
CA ASP A 92 9.23 12.54 0.47
C ASP A 92 8.57 12.33 1.83
N PHE A 93 7.25 12.51 1.91
CA PHE A 93 6.51 12.45 3.17
C PHE A 93 5.38 11.42 3.10
N PRO A 94 5.38 10.38 3.95
CA PRO A 94 4.27 9.45 4.02
C PRO A 94 3.06 10.11 4.69
N ILE A 95 1.88 9.88 4.14
CA ILE A 95 0.61 10.51 4.54
C ILE A 95 -0.24 9.52 5.32
N TRP A 96 -0.60 8.41 4.68
CA TRP A 96 -1.38 7.33 5.30
C TRP A 96 -0.79 5.99 4.93
N VAL A 97 -1.10 4.98 5.76
CA VAL A 97 -0.68 3.60 5.55
C VAL A 97 -1.86 2.67 5.70
N ILE A 98 -2.02 1.76 4.75
CA ILE A 98 -2.90 0.60 4.88
C ILE A 98 -2.03 -0.62 5.11
N ALA A 99 -2.08 -1.23 6.30
CA ALA A 99 -1.41 -2.50 6.56
C ALA A 99 -2.41 -3.66 6.36
N ALA A 100 -2.16 -4.49 5.37
CA ALA A 100 -2.97 -5.65 4.99
C ALA A 100 -2.26 -6.96 5.31
N ASP A 101 -3.03 -7.97 5.70
CA ASP A 101 -2.56 -9.26 6.19
C ASP A 101 -3.52 -10.38 5.78
N ASN A 102 -2.98 -11.42 5.13
CA ASN A 102 -3.74 -12.61 4.76
C ASN A 102 -3.30 -13.88 5.52
N THR A 103 -2.51 -13.75 6.59
CA THR A 103 -2.03 -14.88 7.41
C THR A 103 -3.09 -15.46 8.34
N SER A 104 -4.29 -14.88 8.40
CA SER A 104 -5.36 -15.36 9.27
C SER A 104 -5.87 -16.75 8.85
N TYR A 105 -6.26 -17.59 9.83
CA TYR A 105 -6.76 -18.96 9.61
C TYR A 105 -8.00 -19.06 8.71
N SER A 106 -8.68 -17.94 8.42
CA SER A 106 -9.84 -17.89 7.53
C SER A 106 -9.48 -17.64 6.07
N GLY A 107 -8.22 -17.33 5.74
CA GLY A 107 -7.78 -16.94 4.40
C GLY A 107 -8.30 -15.57 3.94
N ASN A 108 -9.04 -14.87 4.80
CA ASN A 108 -9.59 -13.55 4.49
C ASN A 108 -8.50 -12.49 4.63
N LEU A 109 -8.51 -11.54 3.69
CA LEU A 109 -7.66 -10.36 3.74
C LEU A 109 -8.17 -9.41 4.82
N TYR A 110 -7.37 -9.25 5.88
CA TYR A 110 -7.59 -8.25 6.91
C TYR A 110 -6.77 -7.00 6.61
N TYR A 111 -7.26 -5.82 6.98
CA TYR A 111 -6.49 -4.59 6.88
C TYR A 111 -6.81 -3.61 8.01
N ARG A 112 -5.89 -2.68 8.22
CA ARG A 112 -6.09 -1.47 9.03
C ARG A 112 -5.47 -0.26 8.36
N CYS A 113 -6.13 0.88 8.49
CA CYS A 113 -5.62 2.18 8.07
C CYS A 113 -4.92 2.86 9.26
N PHE A 114 -3.89 3.64 8.96
CA PHE A 114 -3.14 4.41 9.93
C PHE A 114 -2.75 5.76 9.35
N ASP A 115 -2.75 6.79 10.18
CA ASP A 115 -2.00 8.01 9.93
C ASP A 115 -0.51 7.66 9.93
N ALA A 116 0.22 8.03 8.86
CA ALA A 116 1.63 7.73 8.74
C ALA A 116 2.50 8.48 9.76
N THR A 117 1.97 9.45 10.47
CA THR A 117 2.61 10.19 11.58
C THR A 117 2.28 9.61 12.96
N ASP A 118 1.38 8.61 13.04
CA ASP A 118 0.98 8.01 14.32
C ASP A 118 2.17 7.30 15.00
N MET A 119 2.59 7.88 16.13
CA MET A 119 3.68 7.37 16.96
C MET A 119 3.24 6.26 17.91
N LYS A 120 1.95 6.15 18.25
CA LYS A 120 1.44 5.14 19.18
C LYS A 120 1.37 3.76 18.54
N HIS A 121 0.95 3.69 17.28
CA HIS A 121 0.82 2.43 16.53
C HIS A 121 1.95 2.24 15.51
N ARG A 122 3.04 2.99 15.64
CA ARG A 122 4.16 3.02 14.71
C ARG A 122 4.76 1.64 14.46
N ASP A 123 4.78 0.77 15.47
CA ASP A 123 5.27 -0.61 15.38
C ASP A 123 4.51 -1.44 14.32
N LYS A 124 3.25 -1.10 14.03
CA LYS A 124 2.42 -1.82 13.06
C LYS A 124 2.85 -1.63 11.61
N PHE A 125 3.47 -0.49 11.28
CA PHE A 125 3.74 -0.12 9.90
C PHE A 125 5.13 0.50 9.64
N ALA A 126 5.93 0.80 10.66
CA ALA A 126 7.24 1.44 10.49
C ALA A 126 8.23 0.67 9.60
N TRP A 127 8.05 -0.64 9.48
CA TRP A 127 8.86 -1.49 8.61
C TRP A 127 8.66 -1.18 7.12
N ALA A 128 7.53 -0.57 6.75
CA ALA A 128 7.17 -0.23 5.38
C ALA A 128 7.66 1.16 4.94
N LEU A 129 7.93 2.05 5.90
CA LEU A 129 8.24 3.43 5.61
C LEU A 129 9.70 3.59 5.20
N ARG A 130 9.92 4.41 4.18
CA ARG A 130 11.26 4.91 3.84
C ARG A 130 11.78 5.68 5.06
N LYS A 131 13.00 5.37 5.51
CA LYS A 131 13.69 6.26 6.45
C LYS A 131 14.09 7.52 5.67
N LYS A 132 13.99 8.70 6.26
CA LYS A 132 14.78 9.84 5.79
C LYS A 132 16.25 9.41 5.84
N GLU A 133 16.86 9.23 4.68
CA GLU A 133 18.30 9.15 4.57
C GLU A 133 18.79 10.60 4.75
N ASN A 134 19.30 10.89 5.95
CA ASN A 134 20.00 12.14 6.24
C ASN A 134 21.39 12.11 5.61
#